data_AF-A0A149ZSZ5-F1
#
_entry.id   AF-A0A149ZSZ5-F1
#
_cell.length_a   1.000
_cell.length_b   1.000
_cell.length_c   1.000
_cell.angle_alpha   90.00
_cell.angle_beta   90.00
_cell.angle_gamma   90.00
#
_symmetry.space_group_name_H-M   'P 1'
#
loop_
_entity.id
_entity.type
_entity.pdbx_description
1 polymer ?
#
loop_
_entity_poly.entity_id
_entity_poly.type
_entity_poly.pdbx_seq_one_letter_code
_entity_poly.pdbx_strand_id
1 'polypeptide(L)'
;MDSFWDFLWVIIVTFGFVAYLILLFSIITDLFRDHKTSGWAKAIWIVFLFFIPLLTALVYLIVKSDGMAQRSMAAAQQVKQAQDSYIRSVAGKSSAEQIADAKALLDAGTITQQEYETLKAKALA
;
A
#
# COMPACT_ATOMS: atom_id res chain seq x y z
N MET A 1 26.00 -3.74 44.13
CA MET A 1 25.08 -3.25 43.09
C MET A 1 23.95 -2.59 43.86
N ASP A 2 24.16 -1.36 44.33
CA ASP A 2 23.40 -0.83 45.47
C ASP A 2 22.94 0.61 45.25
N SER A 3 22.56 0.95 44.02
CA SER A 3 21.91 2.21 43.70
C SER A 3 20.72 2.00 42.76
N PHE A 4 19.65 2.77 42.96
CA PHE A 4 18.51 2.87 42.05
C PHE A 4 18.95 3.04 40.58
N TRP A 5 20.05 3.76 40.35
CA TRP A 5 20.63 3.98 39.03
C TRP A 5 21.20 2.71 38.38
N ASP A 6 21.81 1.81 39.16
CA ASP A 6 22.29 0.52 38.65
C ASP A 6 21.12 -0.36 38.19
N PHE A 7 20.04 -0.37 38.97
CA PHE A 7 18.83 -1.11 38.62
C PHE A 7 18.16 -0.56 37.36
N LEU A 8 18.01 0.77 37.26
CA LEU A 8 17.49 1.42 36.06
C LEU A 8 18.37 1.14 34.83
N TRP A 9 19.69 1.18 34.99
CA TRP A 9 20.63 0.88 33.92
C TRP A 9 20.51 -0.56 33.42
N VAL A 10 20.40 -1.53 34.34
CA VAL A 10 20.16 -2.95 33.98
C VAL A 10 18.87 -3.12 33.19
N ILE A 11 17.79 -2.43 33.57
CA ILE A 11 16.52 -2.47 32.81
C ILE A 11 16.73 -1.94 31.40
N ILE A 12 17.38 -0.78 31.25
CA ILE A 12 17.62 -0.16 29.93
C ILE A 12 18.49 -1.07 29.05
N VAL A 13 19.58 -1.59 29.59
CA VAL A 13 20.48 -2.50 28.85
C VAL A 13 19.77 -3.80 28.49
N THR A 14 18.99 -4.37 29.39
CA THR A 14 18.21 -5.59 29.13
C THR A 14 17.15 -5.35 28.07
N PHE A 15 16.41 -4.26 28.16
CA PHE A 15 15.44 -3.86 27.14
C PHE A 15 16.11 -3.67 25.78
N GLY A 16 17.24 -2.95 25.75
CA GLY A 16 18.04 -2.76 24.54
C GLY A 16 18.55 -4.07 23.95
N PHE A 17 18.99 -5.00 24.79
CA PHE A 17 19.43 -6.33 24.38
C PHE A 17 18.28 -7.17 23.80
N VAL A 18 17.12 -7.18 24.45
CA VAL A 18 15.92 -7.88 23.93
C VAL A 18 15.46 -7.27 22.61
N ALA A 19 15.39 -5.94 22.52
CA ALA A 19 15.05 -5.23 21.28
C ALA A 19 16.06 -5.55 20.16
N TYR A 20 17.35 -5.63 20.50
CA TYR A 20 18.40 -6.04 19.57
C TYR A 20 18.21 -7.47 19.06
N LEU A 21 17.90 -8.44 19.94
CA LEU A 21 17.62 -9.80 19.52
C LEU A 21 16.37 -9.88 18.61
N ILE A 22 15.30 -9.16 18.98
CA ILE A 22 14.08 -9.08 18.15
C ILE A 22 14.42 -8.54 16.76
N LEU A 23 15.21 -7.46 16.69
CA LEU A 23 15.67 -6.88 15.43
C LEU A 23 16.49 -7.87 14.60
N LEU A 24 17.44 -8.56 15.23
CA LEU A 24 18.29 -9.53 14.58
C LEU A 24 17.48 -10.70 13.99
N PHE A 25 16.58 -11.30 14.77
CA PHE A 25 15.72 -12.38 14.27
C PHE A 25 14.73 -11.88 13.19
N SER A 26 14.24 -10.66 13.31
CA SER A 26 13.39 -10.03 12.30
C SER A 26 14.12 -9.89 10.96
N ILE A 27 15.37 -9.39 10.97
CA ILE A 27 16.21 -9.26 9.77
C ILE A 27 16.47 -10.63 9.14
N ILE A 28 16.85 -11.63 9.95
CA ILE A 28 17.08 -13.00 9.46
C ILE A 28 15.81 -13.56 8.81
N THR A 29 14.67 -13.43 9.48
CA THR A 29 13.38 -13.93 8.97
C THR A 29 12.99 -13.24 7.66
N ASP A 30 13.13 -11.91 7.60
CA ASP A 30 12.86 -11.12 6.39
C ASP A 30 13.79 -11.51 5.23
N LEU A 31 15.08 -11.75 5.53
CA LEU A 31 16.06 -12.18 4.54
C LEU A 31 15.69 -13.54 3.94
N PHE A 32 15.23 -14.47 4.75
CA PHE A 32 14.79 -15.78 4.28
C PHE A 32 13.43 -15.72 3.55
N ARG A 33 12.49 -14.89 4.01
CA ARG A 33 11.16 -14.68 3.37
C ARG A 33 11.23 -14.01 2.01
N ASP A 34 12.29 -13.27 1.71
CA ASP A 34 12.48 -12.71 0.38
C ASP A 34 12.97 -13.79 -0.60
N HIS A 35 12.08 -14.20 -1.49
CA HIS A 35 12.33 -15.22 -2.50
C HIS A 35 13.09 -14.67 -3.72
N LYS A 36 13.20 -13.33 -3.85
CA LYS A 36 13.88 -12.67 -4.96
C LYS A 36 15.39 -12.53 -4.70
N THR A 37 15.78 -12.44 -3.43
CA THR A 37 17.19 -12.36 -3.03
C THR A 37 17.89 -13.72 -3.23
N SER A 38 19.02 -13.72 -3.95
CA SER A 38 19.81 -14.93 -4.22
C SER A 38 20.40 -15.54 -2.93
N GLY A 39 20.58 -16.86 -2.91
CA GLY A 39 21.14 -17.56 -1.73
C GLY A 39 22.53 -17.05 -1.31
N TRP A 40 23.37 -16.69 -2.28
CA TRP A 40 24.69 -16.09 -2.02
C TRP A 40 24.59 -14.72 -1.34
N ALA A 41 23.65 -13.87 -1.76
CA ALA A 41 23.42 -12.59 -1.10
C ALA A 41 22.94 -12.80 0.35
N LYS A 42 22.09 -13.81 0.59
CA LYS A 42 21.68 -14.16 1.96
C LYS A 42 22.88 -14.56 2.82
N ALA A 43 23.76 -15.41 2.31
CA ALA A 43 24.95 -15.83 3.04
C ALA A 43 25.85 -14.64 3.43
N ILE A 44 26.08 -13.71 2.51
CA ILE A 44 26.86 -12.48 2.76
C ILE A 44 26.23 -11.67 3.90
N TRP A 45 24.92 -11.44 3.87
CA TRP A 45 24.21 -10.71 4.92
C TRP A 45 24.35 -11.38 6.30
N ILE A 46 24.23 -12.70 6.36
CA ILE A 46 24.41 -13.46 7.62
C ILE A 46 25.83 -13.32 8.15
N VAL A 47 26.85 -13.42 7.29
CA VAL A 47 28.25 -13.23 7.69
C VAL A 47 28.46 -11.84 8.27
N PHE A 48 28.01 -10.79 7.57
CA PHE A 48 28.15 -9.42 8.07
C PHE A 48 27.40 -9.20 9.39
N LEU A 49 26.20 -9.78 9.54
CA LEU A 49 25.40 -9.70 10.75
C LEU A 49 26.11 -10.34 11.96
N PHE A 50 26.99 -11.33 11.75
CA PHE A 50 27.78 -11.95 12.80
C PHE A 50 28.95 -11.07 13.25
N PHE A 51 29.68 -10.46 12.31
CA PHE A 51 30.89 -9.70 12.63
C PHE A 51 30.64 -8.24 13.01
N ILE A 52 29.65 -7.60 12.39
CA ILE A 52 29.35 -6.17 12.56
C ILE A 52 27.84 -5.92 12.64
N PRO A 53 27.13 -6.56 13.60
CA PRO A 53 25.67 -6.65 13.62
C PRO A 53 24.95 -5.30 13.55
N LEU A 54 25.42 -4.32 14.32
CA LEU A 54 24.76 -3.01 14.41
C LEU A 54 24.82 -2.27 13.06
N LEU A 55 26.00 -2.25 12.43
CA LEU A 55 26.18 -1.61 11.13
C LEU A 55 25.41 -2.36 10.04
N THR A 56 25.49 -3.69 10.05
CA THR A 56 24.75 -4.52 9.09
C THR A 56 23.25 -4.31 9.20
N ALA A 57 22.70 -4.24 10.42
CA ALA A 57 21.28 -4.00 10.63
C ALA A 57 20.84 -2.64 10.06
N LEU A 58 21.63 -1.59 10.27
CA LEU A 58 21.35 -0.26 9.70
C LEU A 58 21.38 -0.28 8.17
N VAL A 59 22.45 -0.83 7.58
CA VAL A 59 22.57 -0.94 6.12
C VAL A 59 21.44 -1.80 5.55
N TYR A 60 21.09 -2.91 6.21
CA TYR A 60 19.99 -3.77 5.82
C TYR A 60 18.66 -3.02 5.79
N LEU A 61 18.35 -2.24 6.84
CA LEU A 61 17.13 -1.44 6.89
C LEU A 61 17.07 -0.38 5.79
N ILE A 62 18.20 0.23 5.43
CA ILE A 62 18.28 1.23 4.35
C ILE A 62 18.11 0.57 2.99
N VAL A 63 18.89 -0.48 2.72
CA VAL A 63 18.89 -1.16 1.42
C VAL A 63 17.57 -1.89 1.17
N LYS A 64 16.98 -2.44 2.23
CA LYS A 64 15.77 -3.25 2.20
C LYS A 64 14.56 -2.53 2.79
N SER A 65 14.55 -1.19 2.78
CA SER A 65 13.38 -0.36 3.11
C SER A 65 12.20 -0.55 2.15
N ASP A 66 12.39 -1.41 1.14
CA ASP A 66 11.72 -1.44 -0.17
C ASP A 66 10.30 -2.06 -0.14
N GLY A 67 9.55 -1.80 0.92
CA GLY A 67 8.20 -2.28 1.07
C GLY A 67 7.17 -1.18 1.23
N MET A 68 7.46 -0.17 2.04
CA MET A 68 6.41 0.72 2.52
C MET A 68 5.96 1.73 1.47
N ALA A 69 6.90 2.35 0.74
CA ALA A 69 6.55 3.32 -0.30
C ALA A 69 5.83 2.65 -1.48
N GLN A 70 6.36 1.53 -1.99
CA GLN A 70 5.74 0.81 -3.10
C GLN A 70 4.39 0.18 -2.73
N ARG A 71 4.24 -0.40 -1.52
CA ARG A 71 2.94 -0.95 -1.07
C ARG A 71 1.92 0.15 -0.78
N SER A 72 2.36 1.30 -0.25
CA SER A 72 1.46 2.45 -0.06
C SER A 72 0.90 2.95 -1.40
N MET A 73 1.74 3.05 -2.43
CA MET A 73 1.30 3.42 -3.77
C MET A 73 0.39 2.36 -4.40
N ALA A 74 0.73 1.08 -4.30
CA ALA A 74 -0.09 -0.01 -4.84
C ALA A 74 -1.45 -0.13 -4.13
N ALA A 75 -1.47 0.00 -2.79
CA ALA A 75 -2.71 0.00 -2.01
C ALA A 75 -3.56 1.24 -2.32
N ALA A 76 -2.95 2.42 -2.46
CA ALA A 76 -3.67 3.63 -2.85
C ALA A 76 -4.27 3.51 -4.26
N GLN A 77 -3.55 2.89 -5.21
CA GLN A 77 -4.09 2.60 -6.55
C GLN A 77 -5.25 1.60 -6.52
N GLN A 78 -5.15 0.52 -5.73
CA GLN A 78 -6.25 -0.44 -5.58
C GLN A 78 -7.49 0.18 -4.94
N VAL A 79 -7.30 0.99 -3.88
CA VAL A 79 -8.41 1.71 -3.23
C VAL A 79 -9.07 2.69 -4.20
N LYS A 80 -8.27 3.43 -4.98
CA LYS A 80 -8.80 4.35 -6.01
C LYS A 80 -9.59 3.60 -7.08
N GLN A 81 -9.07 2.49 -7.61
CA GLN A 81 -9.78 1.67 -8.60
C GLN A 81 -11.09 1.08 -8.04
N ALA A 82 -11.06 0.58 -6.80
CA ALA A 82 -12.27 0.08 -6.15
C ALA A 82 -13.30 1.19 -5.95
N GLN A 83 -12.87 2.39 -5.54
CA GLN A 83 -13.74 3.55 -5.37
C GLN A 83 -14.31 4.05 -6.71
N ASP A 84 -13.51 4.15 -7.77
CA ASP A 84 -13.96 4.55 -9.11
C ASP A 84 -14.98 3.54 -9.67
N SER A 85 -14.75 2.24 -9.47
CA SER A 85 -15.67 1.18 -9.89
C SER A 85 -16.99 1.22 -9.11
N TYR A 86 -16.92 1.46 -7.79
CA TYR A 86 -18.09 1.63 -6.95
C TYR A 86 -18.89 2.86 -7.36
N ILE A 87 -18.25 4.01 -7.55
CA ILE A 87 -18.89 5.25 -8.03
C ILE A 87 -19.59 5.01 -9.36
N ARG A 88 -18.96 4.33 -10.33
CA ARG A 88 -19.64 3.96 -11.60
C ARG A 88 -20.80 2.99 -11.42
N SER A 89 -20.78 2.15 -10.40
CA SER A 89 -21.86 1.18 -10.14
C SER A 89 -23.05 1.80 -9.41
N VAL A 90 -22.83 2.81 -8.57
CA VAL A 90 -23.89 3.46 -7.78
C VAL A 90 -24.37 4.78 -8.38
N ALA A 91 -23.50 5.51 -9.06
CA ALA A 91 -23.94 6.56 -9.97
C ALA A 91 -24.55 5.84 -11.17
N GLY A 92 -25.87 5.84 -11.27
CA GLY A 92 -26.55 5.43 -12.50
C GLY A 92 -26.01 6.21 -13.71
N LYS A 93 -26.50 5.88 -14.92
CA LYS A 93 -26.07 6.55 -16.16
C LYS A 93 -25.91 8.06 -15.95
N SER A 94 -24.74 8.58 -16.29
CA SER A 94 -24.46 10.01 -16.18
C SER A 94 -25.49 10.81 -17.00
N SER A 95 -25.75 12.05 -16.63
CA SER A 95 -26.64 12.94 -17.40
C SER A 95 -26.25 12.98 -18.88
N ALA A 96 -24.95 12.94 -19.17
CA ALA A 96 -24.42 12.87 -20.53
C ALA A 96 -24.79 11.57 -21.26
N GLU A 97 -24.69 10.41 -20.60
CA GLU A 97 -25.11 9.12 -21.17
C GLU A 97 -26.63 9.06 -21.39
N GLN A 98 -27.44 9.60 -20.47
CA GLN A 98 -28.89 9.66 -20.64
C GLN A 98 -29.29 10.53 -21.84
N ILE A 99 -28.60 11.65 -22.06
CA ILE A 99 -28.82 12.52 -23.23
C ILE A 99 -28.36 11.84 -24.51
N ALA A 100 -27.22 11.13 -24.47
CA ALA A 100 -26.70 10.38 -25.62
C ALA A 100 -27.66 9.26 -26.05
N ASP A 101 -28.21 8.50 -25.10
CA ASP A 101 -29.21 7.48 -25.38
C ASP A 101 -30.50 8.09 -25.95
N ALA A 102 -30.97 9.20 -25.39
CA ALA A 102 -32.15 9.91 -25.90
C ALA A 102 -31.92 10.41 -27.33
N LYS A 103 -30.71 10.88 -27.66
CA LYS A 103 -30.32 11.28 -29.02
C LYS A 103 -30.35 10.09 -29.99
N ALA A 104 -29.86 8.93 -29.55
CA ALA A 104 -29.90 7.71 -30.36
C ALA A 104 -31.34 7.26 -30.66
N LEU A 105 -32.25 7.38 -29.69
CA LEU A 105 -33.68 7.07 -29.90
C LEU A 105 -34.36 8.04 -30.87
N LEU A 106 -33.99 9.32 -30.84
CA LEU A 106 -34.47 10.33 -31.78
C LEU A 106 -33.96 10.05 -33.19
N ASP A 107 -32.67 9.72 -33.33
CA ASP A 107 -32.05 9.42 -34.63
C ASP A 107 -32.60 8.12 -35.23
N ALA A 108 -33.00 7.16 -34.39
CA ALA A 108 -33.71 5.95 -34.78
C ALA A 108 -35.20 6.19 -35.11
N GLY A 109 -35.71 7.43 -34.95
CA GLY A 109 -37.11 7.78 -35.17
C GLY A 109 -38.08 7.13 -34.16
N THR A 110 -37.56 6.60 -33.04
CA THR A 110 -38.37 5.95 -32.00
C THR A 110 -39.07 6.96 -31.10
N ILE A 111 -38.50 8.16 -30.97
CA ILE A 111 -39.09 9.29 -30.24
C ILE A 111 -39.07 10.54 -31.11
N THR A 112 -39.93 11.49 -30.76
CA THR A 112 -40.02 12.81 -31.40
C THR A 112 -39.03 13.81 -30.81
N GLN A 113 -38.77 14.90 -31.53
CA GLN A 113 -37.90 15.99 -31.05
C GLN A 113 -38.37 16.55 -29.70
N GLN A 114 -39.68 16.65 -29.48
CA GLN A 114 -40.26 17.19 -28.26
C GLN A 114 -40.05 16.25 -27.05
N GLU A 115 -40.11 14.94 -27.28
CA GLU A 115 -39.80 13.92 -26.26
C GLU A 115 -38.30 13.92 -25.92
N TYR A 116 -37.42 14.08 -26.92
CA TYR A 116 -35.98 14.23 -26.69
C TYR A 116 -35.64 15.45 -25.82
N GLU A 117 -36.20 16.63 -26.11
CA GLU A 117 -35.93 17.84 -25.30
C GLU A 117 -36.44 17.67 -23.86
N THR A 118 -37.55 16.94 -23.65
CA THR A 118 -38.07 16.63 -22.31
C THR A 118 -37.12 15.72 -21.53
N LEU A 119 -36.58 14.68 -22.18
CA LEU A 119 -35.61 13.76 -21.57
C LEU A 119 -34.27 14.45 -21.28
N LYS A 120 -33.82 15.32 -22.18
CA LYS A 120 -32.62 16.14 -22.00
C LYS A 120 -32.75 17.11 -20.83
N ALA A 121 -33.89 17.81 -20.73
CA ALA A 121 -34.16 18.71 -19.60
C ALA A 121 -34.19 17.96 -18.26
N LYS A 122 -34.77 16.75 -18.25
CA LYS A 122 -34.81 15.89 -17.05
C LYS A 122 -33.43 15.37 -16.64
N ALA A 123 -32.55 15.07 -17.59
CA ALA A 123 -31.19 14.62 -17.30
C ALA A 123 -30.26 15.74 -16.81
N LEU A 124 -30.56 17.01 -17.14
CA LEU A 124 -29.78 18.20 -16.75
C LEU A 124 -30.26 18.85 -15.44
N ALA A 125 -31.40 18.42 -14.89
CA ALA A 125 -31.96 18.90 -13.63
C ALA A 125 -31.35 18.17 -12.42
#